data_AF-A0A7C3Y147-F1
#
_entry.id   AF-A0A7C3Y147-F1
#
_cell.length_a   1.000
_cell.length_b   1.000
_cell.length_c   1.000
_cell.angle_alpha   90.00
_cell.angle_beta   90.00
_cell.angle_gamma   90.00
#
_symmetry.space_group_name_H-M   'P 1'
#
loop_
_entity.id
_entity.type
_entity.pdbx_description
1 polymer ?
#
loop_
_entity_poly.entity_id
_entity_poly.type
_entity_poly.pdbx_seq_one_letter_code
_entity_poly.pdbx_strand_id
1 'polypeptide(L)'
;MLKHSLRTVLFDFVFGGVLVAGALLVAALLGPTAGGILAGAPIRTSGVIFLQYLHEGLKSAAELTRGVLLAMIANVAFALVLYITLPRFGIAAGFLASGIAFAVAVAILNFVVQ
;
A
#
# COMPACT_ATOMS: atom_id res chain seq x y z
N MET A 1 13.69 -20.78 1.54
CA MET A 1 12.43 -21.47 1.87
C MET A 1 12.17 -21.38 3.37
N LEU A 2 11.69 -20.22 3.86
CA LEU A 2 11.13 -20.14 5.20
C LEU A 2 9.66 -20.56 5.14
N LYS A 3 9.28 -21.55 5.95
CA LYS A 3 7.88 -21.95 6.14
C LYS A 3 7.15 -20.80 6.85
N HIS A 4 5.91 -20.48 6.47
CA HIS A 4 5.07 -19.50 7.15
C HIS A 4 4.97 -19.89 8.65
N SER A 5 5.80 -19.25 9.47
CA SER A 5 5.92 -19.49 10.90
C SER A 5 5.36 -18.28 11.62
N LEU A 6 4.85 -18.48 12.84
CA LEU A 6 4.37 -17.38 13.69
C LEU A 6 5.42 -16.27 13.84
N ARG A 7 6.72 -16.63 13.84
CA ARG A 7 7.83 -15.68 13.89
C ARG A 7 7.91 -14.77 12.66
N THR A 8 7.64 -15.30 11.47
CA THR A 8 7.68 -14.54 10.22
C THR A 8 6.53 -13.54 10.17
N VAL A 9 5.32 -13.97 10.56
CA VAL A 9 4.14 -13.09 10.62
C VAL A 9 4.31 -11.97 11.65
N LEU A 10 4.88 -12.28 12.82
CA LEU A 10 5.22 -11.28 13.82
C LEU A 10 6.24 -10.25 13.30
N PHE A 11 7.25 -10.70 12.56
CA PHE A 11 8.23 -9.82 11.95
C PHE A 11 7.58 -8.87 10.93
N ASP A 12 6.73 -9.39 10.04
CA ASP A 12 6.01 -8.60 9.04
C ASP A 12 5.08 -7.56 9.69
N PHE A 13 4.42 -7.92 10.79
CA PHE A 13 3.58 -7.01 11.57
C PHE A 13 4.39 -5.87 12.18
N VAL A 14 5.51 -6.19 12.85
CA VAL A 14 6.40 -5.17 13.45
C VAL A 14 6.98 -4.27 12.36
N PHE A 15 7.44 -4.84 11.25
CA PHE A 15 7.99 -4.09 10.14
C PHE A 15 6.96 -3.11 9.56
N GLY A 16 5.74 -3.58 9.30
CA GLY A 16 4.63 -2.72 8.86
C GLY A 16 4.30 -1.63 9.88
N GLY A 17 4.24 -1.98 11.16
CA GLY A 17 3.97 -1.05 12.25
C GLY A 17 5.01 0.07 12.37
N VAL A 18 6.29 -0.26 12.21
CA VAL A 18 7.39 0.73 12.23
C VAL A 18 7.27 1.72 11.07
N LEU A 19 6.88 1.25 9.88
CA LEU A 19 6.68 2.14 8.73
C LEU A 19 5.55 3.15 8.98
N VAL A 20 4.42 2.70 9.53
CA VAL A 20 3.29 3.57 9.88
C VAL A 20 3.69 4.56 10.98
N ALA A 21 4.35 4.08 12.04
CA ALA A 21 4.82 4.93 13.13
C ALA A 21 5.82 5.99 12.64
N GLY A 22 6.74 5.62 11.74
CA GLY A 22 7.70 6.55 11.13
C GLY A 22 7.02 7.65 10.32
N ALA A 23 6.01 7.30 9.50
CA ALA A 23 5.23 8.28 8.76
C ALA A 23 4.49 9.28 9.67
N LEU A 24 3.90 8.80 10.77
CA LEU A 24 3.26 9.66 11.76
C LEU A 24 4.26 10.54 12.52
N LEU A 25 5.44 10.02 12.84
CA LEU A 25 6.52 10.81 13.45
C LEU A 25 6.96 11.94 12.50
N VAL A 26 7.16 11.64 11.22
CA VAL A 26 7.46 12.67 10.20
C VAL A 26 6.32 13.67 10.07
N ALA A 27 5.06 13.21 10.13
CA ALA A 27 3.91 14.12 10.17
C ALA A 27 3.96 15.08 11.37
N ALA A 28 4.34 14.58 12.54
CA ALA A 28 4.44 15.36 13.77
C ALA A 28 5.60 16.36 13.74
N LEU A 29 6.74 16.00 13.14
CA LEU A 29 7.95 16.82 13.12
C LEU A 29 7.99 17.83 11.96
N LEU A 30 7.50 17.43 10.77
CA LEU A 30 7.65 18.17 9.51
C LEU A 30 6.30 18.56 8.88
N GLY A 31 5.19 18.20 9.51
CA GLY A 31 3.84 18.53 9.09
C GLY A 31 3.13 17.40 8.32
N PRO A 32 1.78 17.44 8.25
CA PRO A 32 0.97 16.33 7.72
C PRO A 32 1.30 15.92 6.29
N THR A 33 1.64 16.88 5.42
CA THR A 33 1.99 16.60 4.02
C THR A 33 3.27 15.77 3.91
N ALA A 34 4.30 16.09 4.69
CA ALA A 34 5.55 15.32 4.70
C ALA A 34 5.32 13.89 5.20
N GLY A 35 4.50 13.73 6.24
CA GLY A 35 4.10 12.40 6.73
C GLY A 35 3.30 11.61 5.70
N GLY A 36 2.39 12.26 4.97
CA GLY A 36 1.64 11.66 3.87
C GLY A 36 2.54 11.21 2.71
N ILE A 37 3.56 12.01 2.35
CA ILE A 37 4.56 11.62 1.34
C ILE A 37 5.30 10.36 1.79
N LEU A 38 5.74 10.30 3.05
CA LEU A 38 6.44 9.11 3.55
C LEU A 38 5.51 7.89 3.61
N ALA A 39 4.25 8.07 4.02
CA ALA A 39 3.25 7.01 4.03
C ALA A 39 2.96 6.46 2.62
N GLY A 40 2.99 7.31 1.60
CA GLY A 40 2.80 6.95 0.19
C GLY A 40 4.07 6.45 -0.52
N ALA A 41 5.24 6.56 0.11
CA ALA A 41 6.50 6.14 -0.50
C ALA A 41 6.50 4.62 -0.78
N PRO A 42 7.23 4.15 -1.80
CA PRO A 42 7.25 2.73 -2.20
C PRO A 42 7.98 1.81 -1.21
N ILE A 43 8.21 2.24 0.04
CA ILE A 43 8.93 1.50 1.08
C ILE A 43 8.19 0.20 1.40
N ARG A 44 6.86 0.27 1.59
CA ARG A 44 6.01 -0.92 1.80
C ARG A 44 6.15 -1.90 0.66
N THR A 45 6.07 -1.39 -0.57
CA THR A 45 6.12 -2.17 -1.80
C THR A 45 7.45 -2.89 -1.97
N SER A 46 8.57 -2.20 -1.73
CA SER A 46 9.91 -2.79 -1.74
C SER A 46 10.03 -3.92 -0.72
N GLY A 47 9.49 -3.74 0.49
CA GLY A 47 9.49 -4.77 1.53
C GLY A 47 8.75 -6.03 1.10
N VAL A 48 7.53 -5.90 0.57
CA VAL A 48 6.73 -7.05 0.12
C VAL A 48 7.42 -7.82 -1.01
N ILE A 49 7.98 -7.12 -2.01
CA ILE A 49 8.70 -7.77 -3.12
C ILE A 49 9.95 -8.50 -2.60
N PHE A 50 10.71 -7.88 -1.71
CA PHE A 50 11.91 -8.49 -1.14
C PHE A 50 11.59 -9.73 -0.30
N LEU A 51 10.56 -9.66 0.55
CA LEU A 51 10.13 -10.81 1.36
C LEU A 51 9.61 -11.94 0.47
N GLN A 52 8.83 -11.61 -0.56
CA GLN A 52 8.36 -12.61 -1.54
C GLN A 52 9.54 -13.31 -2.24
N TYR A 53 10.57 -12.55 -2.61
CA TYR A 53 11.80 -13.11 -3.17
C TYR A 53 12.47 -14.10 -2.20
N LEU A 54 12.55 -13.77 -0.91
CA LEU A 54 13.14 -14.67 0.10
C LEU A 54 12.30 -15.94 0.32
N HIS A 55 10.98 -15.84 0.18
CA HIS A 55 10.06 -16.96 0.40
C HIS A 55 9.96 -17.89 -0.81
N GLU A 56 9.76 -17.33 -2.00
CA GLU A 56 9.40 -18.08 -3.22
C GLU A 56 10.33 -17.85 -4.43
N GLY A 57 11.36 -17.02 -4.27
CA GLY A 57 12.38 -16.79 -5.30
C GLY A 57 11.99 -15.74 -6.35
N LEU A 58 12.89 -15.57 -7.33
CA LEU A 58 12.84 -14.43 -8.26
C LEU A 58 11.62 -14.41 -9.18
N LYS A 59 11.15 -15.58 -9.65
CA LYS A 59 10.01 -15.64 -10.57
C LYS A 59 8.72 -15.15 -9.91
N SER A 60 8.43 -15.64 -8.71
CA SER A 60 7.25 -15.25 -7.92
C SER A 60 7.32 -13.76 -7.52
N ALA A 61 8.50 -13.28 -7.11
CA ALA A 61 8.71 -11.85 -6.82
C ALA A 61 8.54 -10.95 -8.06
N ALA A 62 9.01 -11.40 -9.23
CA ALA A 62 8.82 -10.67 -10.49
C ALA A 62 7.34 -10.59 -10.87
N GLU A 63 6.58 -11.67 -10.74
CA GLU A 63 5.12 -11.68 -10.99
C GLU A 63 4.38 -10.75 -10.03
N LEU A 64 4.78 -10.72 -8.75
CA LEU A 64 4.23 -9.81 -7.76
C LEU A 64 4.42 -8.33 -8.14
N THR A 65 5.49 -7.98 -8.86
CA THR A 65 5.70 -6.60 -9.34
C THR A 65 4.61 -6.13 -10.30
N ARG A 66 3.99 -7.03 -11.07
CA ARG A 66 2.81 -6.71 -11.90
C ARG A 66 1.63 -6.30 -11.04
N GLY A 67 1.33 -7.06 -9.99
CA GLY A 67 0.26 -6.72 -9.05
C GLY A 67 0.50 -5.37 -8.35
N VAL A 68 1.76 -5.12 -7.96
CA VAL A 68 2.22 -3.84 -7.42
C VAL A 68 1.97 -2.69 -8.38
N LEU A 69 2.34 -2.84 -9.66
CA LEU A 69 2.15 -1.79 -10.67
C LEU A 69 0.66 -1.40 -10.78
N LEU A 70 -0.22 -2.40 -10.90
CA LEU A 70 -1.67 -2.17 -10.97
C LEU A 70 -2.18 -1.45 -9.72
N ALA A 71 -1.73 -1.88 -8.54
CA ALA A 71 -2.11 -1.27 -7.28
C ALA A 71 -1.57 0.17 -7.12
N MET A 72 -0.38 0.49 -7.62
CA MET A 72 0.17 1.85 -7.58
C MET A 72 -0.67 2.82 -8.42
N ILE A 73 -1.09 2.41 -9.62
CA ILE A 73 -1.98 3.22 -10.47
C ILE A 73 -3.34 3.38 -9.80
N ALA A 74 -3.93 2.29 -9.29
CA ALA A 74 -5.22 2.34 -8.60
C ALA A 74 -5.17 3.18 -7.30
N ASN A 75 -4.03 3.25 -6.63
CA ASN A 75 -3.82 4.13 -5.47
C ASN A 75 -3.95 5.62 -5.82
N VAL A 76 -3.65 6.03 -7.05
CA VAL A 76 -3.89 7.42 -7.49
C VAL A 76 -5.38 7.74 -7.48
N ALA A 77 -6.21 6.82 -7.98
CA ALA A 77 -7.67 6.96 -7.94
C ALA A 77 -8.19 6.99 -6.49
N PHE A 78 -7.70 6.09 -5.63
CA PHE A 78 -8.00 6.08 -4.20
C PHE A 78 -7.68 7.43 -3.55
N ALA A 79 -6.44 7.91 -3.70
CA ALA A 79 -5.96 9.13 -3.06
C ALA A 79 -6.72 10.37 -3.54
N LEU A 80 -7.02 10.45 -4.83
CA LEU A 80 -7.80 11.55 -5.42
C LEU A 80 -9.22 11.57 -4.85
N VAL A 81 -9.91 10.43 -4.86
CA VAL A 81 -11.27 10.36 -4.32
C VAL A 81 -11.27 10.67 -2.84
N LEU A 82 -10.34 10.11 -2.06
CA LEU A 82 -10.24 10.36 -0.62
C LEU A 82 -9.97 11.86 -0.34
N TYR A 83 -9.06 12.50 -1.05
CA TYR A 83 -8.77 13.93 -0.90
C TYR A 83 -10.02 14.81 -1.12
N ILE A 84 -10.88 14.43 -2.06
CA ILE A 84 -12.10 15.16 -2.41
C ILE A 84 -13.24 14.85 -1.41
N THR A 85 -13.42 13.59 -1.01
CA THR A 85 -14.58 13.14 -0.23
C THR A 85 -14.39 13.31 1.27
N LEU A 86 -13.17 13.15 1.77
CA LEU A 86 -12.85 13.22 3.21
C LEU A 86 -13.31 14.54 3.87
N PRO A 87 -13.03 15.73 3.32
CA PRO A 87 -13.50 16.99 3.91
C PRO A 87 -15.01 17.22 3.76
N ARG A 88 -15.69 16.51 2.86
CA ARG A 88 -17.11 16.73 2.54
C ARG A 88 -18.06 15.79 3.28
N PHE A 89 -17.67 14.53 3.42
CA PHE A 89 -18.53 13.45 3.91
C PHE A 89 -17.98 12.78 5.18
N GLY A 90 -16.83 13.23 5.68
CA GLY A 90 -16.17 12.67 6.85
C GLY A 90 -15.43 11.35 6.57
N ILE A 91 -14.87 10.77 7.63
CA ILE A 91 -13.93 9.65 7.56
C ILE A 91 -14.58 8.40 6.96
N ALA A 92 -15.68 7.92 7.53
CA ALA A 92 -16.27 6.64 7.14
C ALA A 92 -16.70 6.61 5.66
N ALA A 93 -17.47 7.62 5.23
CA ALA A 93 -17.94 7.71 3.85
C ALA A 93 -16.79 8.01 2.87
N GLY A 94 -15.81 8.83 3.27
CA GLY A 94 -14.64 9.14 2.44
C GLY A 94 -13.82 7.90 2.10
N PHE A 95 -13.51 7.08 3.10
CA PHE A 95 -12.77 5.82 2.93
C PHE A 95 -13.56 4.76 2.16
N LEU A 96 -14.89 4.69 2.36
CA LEU A 96 -15.73 3.76 1.60
C LEU A 96 -15.72 4.10 0.10
N ALA A 97 -15.94 5.39 -0.23
CA ALA A 97 -15.93 5.85 -1.61
C ALA A 97 -14.57 5.66 -2.29
N SER A 98 -13.47 5.98 -1.60
CA SER A 98 -12.12 5.77 -2.15
C SER A 98 -11.78 4.29 -2.30
N GLY A 99 -12.22 3.43 -1.38
CA GLY A 99 -12.09 1.97 -1.47
C GLY A 99 -12.80 1.39 -2.70
N ILE A 100 -14.02 1.86 -2.98
CA ILE A 100 -14.75 1.50 -4.21
C ILE A 100 -13.97 1.96 -5.44
N ALA A 101 -13.49 3.19 -5.46
CA ALA A 101 -12.71 3.72 -6.58
C ALA A 101 -11.42 2.91 -6.83
N PHE A 102 -10.73 2.50 -5.78
CA PHE A 102 -9.57 1.61 -5.88
C PHE A 102 -9.93 0.27 -6.52
N ALA A 103 -10.97 -0.40 -6.01
CA ALA A 103 -11.39 -1.72 -6.51
C ALA A 103 -11.80 -1.66 -7.98
N VAL A 104 -12.56 -0.63 -8.37
CA VAL A 104 -12.95 -0.40 -9.77
C VAL A 104 -11.73 -0.14 -10.65
N ALA A 105 -10.80 0.70 -10.21
CA ALA A 105 -9.57 0.99 -10.96
C ALA A 105 -8.73 -0.28 -11.16
N VAL A 106 -8.54 -1.10 -10.12
CA VAL A 106 -7.84 -2.40 -10.24
C VAL A 106 -8.56 -3.33 -11.21
N ALA A 107 -9.88 -3.43 -11.14
CA ALA A 107 -10.66 -4.29 -12.04
C ALA A 107 -10.50 -3.88 -13.51
N ILE A 108 -10.59 -2.58 -13.81
CA ILE A 108 -10.39 -2.03 -15.15
C ILE A 108 -8.95 -2.30 -15.62
N LEU A 109 -7.94 -1.93 -14.82
CA LEU A 109 -6.54 -2.09 -15.19
C LEU A 109 -6.17 -3.56 -15.40
N ASN A 110 -6.67 -4.45 -14.53
CA ASN A 110 -6.40 -5.87 -14.68
C ASN A 110 -7.04 -6.44 -15.95
N PHE A 111 -8.23 -5.99 -16.33
CA PHE A 111 -8.87 -6.37 -17.60
C PHE A 111 -8.09 -5.85 -18.83
N VAL A 112 -7.53 -4.65 -18.76
CA VAL A 112 -6.77 -4.05 -19.89
C VAL A 112 -5.37 -4.66 -20.06
N VAL A 113 -4.75 -5.12 -18.97
CA VAL A 113 -3.36 -5.64 -18.97
C VAL A 113 -3.31 -7.18 -19.05
N GLN A 114 -4.47 -7.85 -19.11
CA GLN A 114 -4.59 -9.28 -19.40
C GLN A 114 -4.26 -9.60 -20.85
#